data_AF-A0A414J996-F1
#
_entry.id   AF-A0A414J996-F1
#
_cell.length_a   1.000
_cell.length_b   1.000
_cell.length_c   1.000
_cell.angle_alpha   90.00
_cell.angle_beta   90.00
_cell.angle_gamma   90.00
#
_symmetry.space_group_name_H-M   'P 1'
#
loop_
_entity.id
_entity.type
_entity.pdbx_description
1 polymer ?
#
loop_
_entity_poly.entity_id
_entity_poly.type
_entity_poly.pdbx_seq_one_letter_code
_entity_poly.pdbx_strand_id
1 'polypeptide(L)'
;MRNCIEYVLRQDKTSELLTYVTGPYCHDEINYDLVYRTFLEEKKMWDKDSGRMYAHNIISWHKDEQITPEQALEFGKEFAENWFSGFQTLMAVHKDKDHIHCHLVTNSVSYEDGRKLHNTKKDLERMKQLTNQMCRERGLTVVEKGKHFDGSQIEKGEVIAWSKDKYNLFRQQVKDSFVADCAMAVLKALENCISKEKFIEKMKQFGWNVNWTEKRKHITFQNQDGKKVRDSNLSKTFHLDISKEGLENEFNGNREKSRVAFDRDSRADEELRNYYRELDAAIADARGITDQAQSGEGYSRTEFRESERVHANTEKADTDTGRRETEDLIRQAEIARRSSEINRRNSASDNRIVRNAEAESIASAEQRRSEEQEWFEEQERARAARRRNKRRSEPEL
;
A
#
# COMPACT_ATOMS: atom_id res chain seq x y z
N MET A 1 -38.23 7.03 -7.20
CA MET A 1 -38.33 6.69 -8.63
C MET A 1 -38.13 7.93 -9.48
N ARG A 2 -39.01 8.94 -9.39
CA ARG A 2 -38.89 10.22 -10.13
C ARG A 2 -37.49 10.84 -10.07
N ASN A 3 -36.95 11.13 -8.88
CA ASN A 3 -35.61 11.73 -8.74
C ASN A 3 -34.49 10.87 -9.36
N CYS A 4 -34.66 9.54 -9.41
CA CYS A 4 -33.69 8.65 -10.03
C CYS A 4 -33.77 8.75 -11.56
N ILE A 5 -34.98 8.70 -12.12
CA ILE A 5 -35.23 8.88 -13.56
C ILE A 5 -34.72 10.26 -14.02
N GLU A 6 -35.04 11.31 -13.27
CA GLU A 6 -34.57 12.67 -13.51
C GLU A 6 -33.04 12.76 -13.48
N TYR A 7 -32.39 12.13 -12.49
CA TYR A 7 -30.93 12.08 -12.42
C TYR A 7 -30.30 11.34 -13.60
N VAL A 8 -30.85 10.20 -14.04
CA VAL A 8 -30.26 9.40 -15.12
C VAL A 8 -30.49 10.02 -16.50
N LEU A 9 -31.53 10.84 -16.68
CA LEU A 9 -31.84 11.54 -17.93
C LEU A 9 -31.30 12.98 -17.99
N ARG A 10 -30.36 13.33 -17.10
CA ARG A 10 -29.71 14.63 -17.11
C ARG A 10 -28.91 14.86 -18.39
N GLN A 11 -29.23 15.95 -19.09
CA GLN A 11 -28.65 16.30 -20.40
C GLN A 11 -27.15 16.63 -20.35
N ASP A 12 -26.61 17.01 -19.17
CA ASP A 12 -25.17 17.19 -18.99
C ASP A 12 -24.40 15.86 -18.91
N LYS A 13 -25.12 14.73 -18.77
CA LYS A 13 -24.53 13.39 -18.57
C LYS A 13 -24.78 12.43 -19.71
N THR A 14 -25.92 12.57 -20.36
CA THR A 14 -26.37 11.70 -21.45
C THR A 14 -26.94 12.56 -22.59
N SER A 15 -27.31 11.91 -23.69
CA SER A 15 -28.01 12.54 -24.81
C SER A 15 -29.13 11.62 -25.26
N GLU A 16 -30.12 12.14 -25.99
CA GLU A 16 -31.30 11.36 -26.42
C GLU A 16 -30.92 10.05 -27.14
N LEU A 17 -29.92 10.09 -28.04
CA LEU A 17 -29.38 8.91 -28.75
C LEU A 17 -28.75 7.84 -27.85
N LEU A 18 -28.48 8.16 -26.59
CA LEU A 18 -27.86 7.30 -25.59
C LEU A 18 -28.85 6.83 -24.52
N THR A 19 -30.14 6.94 -24.82
CA THR A 19 -31.24 6.52 -23.96
C THR A 19 -32.17 5.55 -24.68
N TYR A 20 -32.79 4.64 -23.93
CA TYR A 20 -33.74 3.68 -24.46
C TYR A 20 -34.69 3.20 -23.37
N VAL A 21 -35.90 2.77 -23.72
CA VAL A 21 -36.84 2.14 -22.79
C VAL A 21 -37.29 0.80 -23.39
N THR A 22 -37.09 -0.31 -22.68
CA THR A 22 -37.69 -1.60 -23.01
C THR A 22 -39.07 -1.74 -22.39
N GLY A 23 -39.91 -2.59 -22.99
CA GLY A 23 -41.30 -2.82 -22.56
C GLY A 23 -42.27 -1.77 -23.09
N PRO A 24 -43.55 -1.80 -22.66
CA PRO A 24 -44.56 -0.86 -23.12
C PRO A 24 -44.17 0.60 -22.85
N TYR A 25 -43.96 1.37 -23.91
CA TYR A 25 -43.70 2.81 -23.86
C TYR A 25 -44.21 3.43 -25.17
N CYS A 26 -45.25 4.27 -25.10
CA CYS A 26 -45.98 4.75 -26.28
C CYS A 26 -45.61 6.19 -26.69
N HIS A 27 -44.46 6.68 -26.24
CA HIS A 27 -43.98 8.02 -26.55
C HIS A 27 -42.71 7.94 -27.41
N ASP A 28 -42.61 8.82 -28.40
CA ASP A 28 -41.40 8.96 -29.23
C ASP A 28 -40.26 9.62 -28.46
N GLU A 29 -40.61 10.53 -27.53
CA GLU A 29 -39.65 11.26 -26.70
C GLU A 29 -39.39 10.54 -25.38
N ILE A 30 -38.11 10.48 -24.97
CA ILE A 30 -37.71 9.97 -23.65
C ILE A 30 -37.34 11.16 -22.76
N ASN A 31 -38.27 11.58 -21.91
CA ASN A 31 -38.00 12.56 -20.85
C ASN A 31 -38.43 12.05 -19.48
N TYR A 32 -37.91 12.68 -18.42
CA TYR A 32 -38.08 12.15 -17.06
C TYR A 32 -39.53 12.08 -16.61
N ASP A 33 -40.38 12.99 -17.08
CA ASP A 33 -41.76 13.09 -16.64
C ASP A 33 -42.62 12.03 -17.32
N LEU A 34 -42.46 11.86 -18.65
CA LEU A 34 -43.12 10.80 -19.39
C LEU A 34 -42.74 9.42 -18.85
N VAL A 35 -41.44 9.12 -18.73
CA VAL A 35 -41.00 7.81 -18.22
C VAL A 35 -41.53 7.56 -16.81
N TYR A 36 -41.49 8.55 -15.91
CA TYR A 36 -42.02 8.40 -14.56
C TYR A 36 -43.53 8.11 -14.56
N ARG A 37 -44.32 8.84 -15.37
CA ARG A 37 -45.77 8.64 -15.47
C ARG A 37 -46.09 7.26 -16.03
N THR A 38 -45.49 6.87 -17.15
CA THR A 38 -45.72 5.56 -17.77
C THR A 38 -45.39 4.41 -16.80
N PHE A 39 -44.27 4.49 -16.08
CA PHE A 39 -43.91 3.46 -15.09
C PHE A 39 -44.88 3.43 -13.90
N LEU A 40 -45.43 4.58 -13.51
CA LEU A 40 -46.39 4.68 -12.41
C LEU A 40 -47.77 4.16 -12.82
N GLU A 41 -48.22 4.46 -14.03
CA GLU A 41 -49.49 3.99 -14.59
C GLU A 41 -49.52 2.46 -14.68
N GLU A 42 -48.45 1.85 -15.19
CA GLU A 42 -48.32 0.39 -15.21
C GLU A 42 -48.51 -0.21 -13.81
N LYS A 43 -47.91 0.39 -12.78
CA LYS A 43 -48.06 -0.10 -11.40
C LYS A 43 -49.48 0.04 -10.86
N LYS A 44 -50.18 1.11 -11.25
CA LYS A 44 -51.56 1.36 -10.83
C LYS A 44 -52.51 0.33 -11.44
N MET A 45 -52.26 -0.13 -12.66
CA MET A 45 -53.02 -1.23 -13.28
C MET A 45 -53.01 -2.52 -12.46
N TRP A 46 -51.97 -2.71 -11.63
CA TRP A 46 -51.79 -3.88 -10.78
C TRP A 46 -51.96 -3.61 -9.27
N ASP A 47 -52.49 -2.44 -8.88
CA ASP A 47 -52.65 -2.00 -7.48
C ASP A 47 -51.35 -2.07 -6.65
N LYS A 48 -50.22 -1.74 -7.29
CA LYS A 48 -48.85 -1.96 -6.75
C LYS A 48 -47.97 -0.70 -6.83
N ASP A 49 -48.59 0.47 -6.74
CA ASP A 49 -47.97 1.80 -6.82
C ASP A 49 -47.33 2.29 -5.50
N SER A 50 -47.24 1.41 -4.51
CA SER A 50 -46.54 1.64 -3.23
C SER A 50 -45.39 0.66 -2.97
N GLY A 51 -44.60 0.94 -1.93
CA GLY A 51 -43.46 0.12 -1.52
C GLY A 51 -42.24 0.30 -2.43
N ARG A 52 -41.51 -0.80 -2.74
CA ARG A 52 -40.37 -0.73 -3.66
C ARG A 52 -40.87 -0.38 -5.06
N MET A 53 -40.43 0.78 -5.58
CA MET A 53 -40.89 1.31 -6.86
C MET A 53 -40.04 0.89 -8.06
N TYR A 54 -38.73 0.68 -7.88
CA TYR A 54 -37.82 0.34 -8.97
C TYR A 54 -36.60 -0.43 -8.44
N ALA A 55 -35.87 -1.06 -9.35
CA ALA A 55 -34.49 -1.47 -9.15
C ALA A 55 -33.58 -0.58 -10.00
N HIS A 56 -32.43 -0.19 -9.47
CA HIS A 56 -31.46 0.62 -10.19
C HIS A 56 -30.11 -0.10 -10.20
N ASN A 57 -29.70 -0.51 -11.40
CA ASN A 57 -28.45 -1.20 -11.67
C ASN A 57 -27.55 -0.28 -12.48
N ILE A 58 -26.24 -0.44 -12.32
CA ILE A 58 -25.24 0.31 -13.09
C ILE A 58 -24.23 -0.69 -13.60
N ILE A 59 -24.02 -0.69 -14.91
CA ILE A 59 -22.94 -1.42 -15.57
C ILE A 59 -21.89 -0.39 -15.93
N SER A 60 -20.65 -0.60 -15.50
CA SER A 60 -19.55 0.34 -15.70
C SER A 60 -18.39 -0.37 -16.36
N TRP A 61 -17.72 0.31 -17.27
CA TRP A 61 -16.49 -0.16 -17.90
C TRP A 61 -15.30 0.61 -17.36
N HIS A 62 -14.11 0.01 -17.45
CA HIS A 62 -12.89 0.72 -17.08
C HIS A 62 -12.66 1.89 -18.05
N LYS A 63 -12.01 2.98 -17.58
CA LYS A 63 -11.73 4.16 -18.41
C LYS A 63 -10.91 3.86 -19.66
N ASP A 64 -10.09 2.81 -19.61
CA ASP A 64 -9.20 2.38 -20.70
C ASP A 64 -9.82 1.25 -21.55
N GLU A 65 -11.04 0.81 -21.22
CA GLU A 65 -11.76 -0.18 -22.01
C GLU A 65 -12.20 0.42 -23.36
N GLN A 66 -12.05 -0.37 -24.42
CA GLN A 66 -12.36 0.06 -25.78
C GLN A 66 -13.84 -0.15 -26.09
N ILE A 67 -14.70 0.63 -25.40
CA ILE A 67 -16.15 0.62 -25.61
C ILE A 67 -16.65 2.02 -25.95
N THR A 68 -17.52 2.11 -26.95
CA THR A 68 -18.22 3.35 -27.32
C THR A 68 -19.53 3.51 -26.52
N PRO A 69 -20.04 4.73 -26.32
CA PRO A 69 -21.33 4.94 -25.67
C PRO A 69 -22.49 4.19 -26.35
N GLU A 70 -22.46 4.06 -27.67
CA GLU A 70 -23.46 3.34 -28.46
C GLU A 70 -23.38 1.82 -28.20
N GLN A 71 -22.17 1.25 -28.16
CA GLN A 71 -21.98 -0.14 -27.76
C GLN A 71 -22.40 -0.40 -26.32
N ALA A 72 -22.14 0.55 -25.40
CA ALA A 72 -22.57 0.46 -24.01
C ALA A 72 -24.11 0.50 -23.87
N LEU A 73 -24.79 1.28 -24.71
CA LEU A 73 -26.25 1.30 -24.76
C LEU A 73 -26.75 -0.06 -25.25
N GLU A 74 -26.20 -0.58 -26.35
CA GLU A 74 -26.61 -1.87 -26.91
C GLU A 74 -26.36 -3.03 -25.94
N PHE A 75 -25.24 -3.01 -25.23
CA PHE A 75 -24.97 -3.92 -24.12
C PHE A 75 -26.05 -3.82 -23.04
N GLY A 76 -26.45 -2.60 -22.66
CA GLY A 76 -27.52 -2.36 -21.70
C GLY A 76 -28.87 -2.91 -22.14
N LYS A 77 -29.22 -2.75 -23.42
CA LYS A 77 -30.46 -3.29 -24.01
C LYS A 77 -30.49 -4.81 -23.93
N GLU A 78 -29.46 -5.47 -24.44
CA GLU A 78 -29.37 -6.94 -24.42
C GLU A 78 -29.41 -7.46 -22.98
N PHE A 79 -28.71 -6.81 -22.04
CA PHE A 79 -28.77 -7.21 -20.63
C PHE A 79 -30.18 -7.04 -20.05
N ALA A 80 -30.86 -5.93 -20.35
CA ALA A 80 -32.22 -5.68 -19.87
C ALA A 80 -33.24 -6.66 -20.46
N GLU A 81 -33.13 -6.98 -21.75
CA GLU A 81 -34.01 -7.93 -22.43
C GLU A 81 -33.82 -9.36 -21.92
N ASN A 82 -32.58 -9.75 -21.58
CA ASN A 82 -32.32 -11.07 -21.01
C ASN A 82 -32.69 -11.18 -19.54
N TRP A 83 -32.36 -10.17 -18.72
CA TRP A 83 -32.50 -10.26 -17.27
C TRP A 83 -33.81 -9.67 -16.73
N PHE A 84 -34.26 -8.57 -17.31
CA PHE A 84 -35.45 -7.84 -16.90
C PHE A 84 -36.61 -8.01 -17.90
N SER A 85 -36.63 -9.12 -18.64
CA SER A 85 -37.75 -9.49 -19.51
C SER A 85 -39.08 -9.42 -18.73
N GLY A 86 -40.11 -8.86 -19.36
CA GLY A 86 -41.41 -8.62 -18.73
C GLY A 86 -41.48 -7.39 -17.81
N PHE A 87 -40.39 -6.63 -17.65
CA PHE A 87 -40.37 -5.38 -16.89
C PHE A 87 -39.95 -4.19 -17.76
N GLN A 88 -40.64 -3.05 -17.59
CA GLN A 88 -40.19 -1.81 -18.24
C GLN A 88 -38.83 -1.40 -17.66
N THR A 89 -37.84 -1.16 -18.51
CA THR A 89 -36.52 -0.72 -18.07
C THR A 89 -36.08 0.50 -18.86
N LEU A 90 -35.72 1.58 -18.16
CA LEU A 90 -35.06 2.74 -18.75
C LEU A 90 -33.55 2.53 -18.71
N MET A 91 -32.88 2.71 -19.85
CA MET A 91 -31.43 2.74 -19.97
C MET A 91 -30.96 4.14 -20.34
N ALA A 92 -29.87 4.59 -19.72
CA ALA A 92 -29.19 5.83 -20.07
C ALA A 92 -27.68 5.66 -19.90
N VAL A 93 -26.93 5.88 -20.97
CA VAL A 93 -25.46 5.85 -20.93
C VAL A 93 -24.95 7.22 -20.52
N HIS A 94 -24.14 7.24 -19.47
CA HIS A 94 -23.50 8.43 -18.94
C HIS A 94 -22.05 8.51 -19.41
N LYS A 95 -21.63 9.73 -19.76
CA LYS A 95 -20.28 10.10 -20.21
C LYS A 95 -19.71 11.30 -19.47
N ASP A 96 -20.29 11.66 -18.33
CA ASP A 96 -19.89 12.81 -17.48
C ASP A 96 -18.66 12.54 -16.62
N LYS A 97 -18.03 11.37 -16.77
CA LYS A 97 -16.87 10.93 -15.98
C LYS A 97 -15.80 10.35 -16.89
N ASP A 98 -14.63 10.09 -16.31
CA ASP A 98 -13.50 9.45 -16.97
C ASP A 98 -13.80 8.05 -17.55
N HIS A 99 -14.94 7.45 -17.22
CA HIS A 99 -15.37 6.16 -17.74
C HIS A 99 -16.83 6.19 -18.16
N ILE A 100 -17.17 5.31 -19.10
CA ILE A 100 -18.55 5.09 -19.55
C ILE A 100 -19.26 4.19 -18.55
N HIS A 101 -20.51 4.52 -18.23
CA HIS A 101 -21.38 3.66 -17.43
C HIS A 101 -22.84 3.77 -17.89
N CYS A 102 -23.53 2.64 -17.93
CA CYS A 102 -24.93 2.54 -18.31
C CYS A 102 -25.80 2.38 -17.05
N HIS A 103 -26.75 3.29 -16.86
CA HIS A 103 -27.76 3.22 -15.83
C HIS A 103 -28.97 2.43 -16.33
N LEU A 104 -29.44 1.45 -15.55
CA LEU A 104 -30.67 0.70 -15.82
C LEU A 104 -31.66 0.90 -14.68
N VAL A 105 -32.78 1.57 -14.95
CA VAL A 105 -33.87 1.80 -14.00
C VAL A 105 -35.05 0.92 -14.39
N THR A 106 -35.23 -0.19 -13.68
CA THR A 106 -36.26 -1.19 -13.97
C THR A 106 -37.47 -1.00 -13.08
N ASN A 107 -38.66 -0.98 -13.68
CA ASN A 107 -39.94 -0.97 -13.00
C ASN A 107 -40.04 -2.21 -12.08
N SER A 108 -40.44 -2.03 -10.82
CA SER A 108 -40.54 -3.15 -9.88
C SER A 108 -41.73 -4.08 -10.11
N VAL A 109 -42.62 -3.79 -11.05
CA VAL A 109 -43.82 -4.57 -11.36
C VAL A 109 -43.74 -4.99 -12.83
N SER A 110 -43.95 -6.27 -13.09
CA SER A 110 -43.99 -6.84 -14.44
C SER A 110 -45.25 -6.37 -15.14
N TYR A 111 -45.11 -5.92 -16.40
CA TYR A 111 -46.27 -5.52 -17.22
C TYR A 111 -46.99 -6.74 -17.81
N GLU A 112 -46.39 -7.93 -17.73
CA GLU A 112 -46.97 -9.17 -18.28
C GLU A 112 -47.91 -9.85 -17.29
N ASP A 113 -47.53 -9.89 -16.01
CA ASP A 113 -48.23 -10.69 -15.00
C ASP A 113 -48.39 -9.99 -13.64
N GLY A 114 -47.97 -8.72 -13.54
CA GLY A 114 -48.06 -7.93 -12.32
C GLY A 114 -47.14 -8.41 -11.19
N ARG A 115 -46.26 -9.41 -11.40
CA ARG A 115 -45.37 -9.89 -10.33
C ARG A 115 -44.34 -8.82 -9.97
N LYS A 116 -43.95 -8.80 -8.69
CA LYS A 116 -42.90 -7.89 -8.22
C LYS A 116 -41.54 -8.46 -8.60
N LEU A 117 -40.68 -7.64 -9.23
CA LEU A 117 -39.28 -7.95 -9.45
C LEU A 117 -38.65 -8.35 -8.12
N HIS A 118 -37.92 -9.47 -8.05
CA HIS A 118 -37.24 -9.93 -6.84
C HIS A 118 -35.80 -10.29 -7.17
N ASN A 119 -34.84 -9.64 -6.50
CA ASN A 119 -33.41 -9.89 -6.68
C ASN A 119 -32.81 -10.41 -5.38
N THR A 120 -32.23 -11.61 -5.44
CA THR A 120 -31.46 -12.22 -4.35
C THR A 120 -29.95 -12.00 -4.53
N LYS A 121 -29.16 -12.37 -3.52
CA LYS A 121 -27.69 -12.40 -3.67
C LYS A 121 -27.22 -13.37 -4.75
N LYS A 122 -27.95 -14.48 -4.97
CA LYS A 122 -27.63 -15.44 -6.03
C LYS A 122 -27.90 -14.84 -7.42
N ASP A 123 -28.97 -14.04 -7.53
CA ASP A 123 -29.30 -13.33 -8.77
C ASP A 123 -28.24 -12.29 -9.11
N LEU A 124 -27.72 -11.55 -8.13
CA LEU A 124 -26.61 -10.62 -8.36
C LEU A 124 -25.34 -11.32 -8.88
N GLU A 125 -25.00 -12.52 -8.37
CA GLU A 125 -23.86 -13.27 -8.91
C GLU A 125 -24.14 -13.77 -10.33
N ARG A 126 -25.38 -14.19 -10.64
CA ARG A 126 -25.77 -14.59 -11.99
C ARG A 126 -25.77 -13.42 -12.98
N MET A 127 -26.24 -12.24 -12.59
CA MET A 127 -26.13 -11.01 -13.39
C MET A 127 -24.66 -10.70 -13.69
N LYS A 128 -23.77 -10.84 -12.70
CA LYS A 128 -22.32 -10.69 -12.89
C LYS A 128 -21.75 -11.74 -13.86
N GLN A 129 -22.21 -12.99 -13.80
CA GLN A 129 -21.79 -14.02 -14.74
C GLN A 129 -22.27 -13.71 -16.16
N LEU A 130 -23.51 -13.26 -16.32
CA LEU A 130 -24.08 -12.85 -17.61
C LEU A 130 -23.29 -11.67 -18.20
N THR A 131 -23.07 -10.60 -17.44
CA THR A 131 -22.26 -9.46 -17.89
C THR A 131 -20.84 -9.88 -18.27
N ASN A 132 -20.19 -10.74 -17.48
CA ASN A 132 -18.88 -11.30 -17.83
C ASN A 132 -18.91 -12.12 -19.14
N GLN A 133 -19.97 -12.90 -19.38
CA GLN A 133 -20.14 -13.63 -20.63
C GLN A 133 -20.28 -12.68 -21.82
N MET A 134 -21.18 -11.70 -21.71
CA MET A 134 -21.41 -10.68 -22.74
C MET A 134 -20.15 -9.87 -23.05
N CYS A 135 -19.30 -9.58 -22.05
CA CYS A 135 -18.00 -8.97 -22.28
C CYS A 135 -17.10 -9.85 -23.16
N ARG A 136 -16.98 -11.15 -22.85
CA ARG A 136 -16.14 -12.08 -23.65
C ARG A 136 -16.59 -12.18 -25.09
N GLU A 137 -17.90 -12.28 -25.32
CA GLU A 137 -18.50 -12.38 -26.66
C GLU A 137 -18.20 -11.15 -27.53
N ARG A 138 -17.95 -10.00 -26.89
CA ARG A 138 -17.64 -8.72 -27.54
C ARG A 138 -16.15 -8.38 -27.54
N GLY A 139 -15.29 -9.28 -27.05
CA GLY A 139 -13.85 -9.03 -26.92
C GLY A 139 -13.50 -7.96 -25.86
N LEU A 140 -14.41 -7.68 -24.92
CA LEU A 140 -14.17 -6.76 -23.81
C LEU A 140 -13.51 -7.48 -22.63
N THR A 141 -12.84 -6.72 -21.79
CA THR A 141 -12.12 -7.22 -20.62
C THR A 141 -13.09 -7.70 -19.54
N VAL A 142 -12.79 -8.85 -18.95
CA VAL A 142 -13.50 -9.36 -17.78
C VAL A 142 -12.67 -9.11 -16.53
N VAL A 143 -13.29 -8.51 -15.51
CA VAL A 143 -12.59 -8.22 -14.24
C VAL A 143 -12.21 -9.53 -13.54
N GLU A 144 -10.92 -9.67 -13.26
CA GLU A 144 -10.38 -10.77 -12.47
C GLU A 144 -10.13 -10.33 -11.03
N LYS A 145 -10.60 -11.13 -10.07
CA LYS A 145 -10.43 -10.82 -8.65
C LYS A 145 -8.95 -10.87 -8.28
N GLY A 146 -8.42 -9.76 -7.75
CA GLY A 146 -7.02 -9.66 -7.33
C GLY A 146 -6.09 -9.15 -8.43
N LYS A 147 -6.61 -8.78 -9.60
CA LYS A 147 -5.85 -8.12 -10.66
C LYS A 147 -6.41 -6.74 -11.01
N HIS A 148 -5.53 -5.91 -11.55
CA HIS A 148 -5.87 -4.68 -12.24
C HIS A 148 -6.53 -4.95 -13.60
N PHE A 149 -7.04 -3.88 -14.21
CA PHE A 149 -7.60 -3.94 -15.56
C PHE A 149 -6.59 -4.43 -16.60
N ASP A 150 -5.31 -4.04 -16.47
CA ASP A 150 -4.22 -4.48 -17.36
C ASP A 150 -3.73 -5.92 -17.07
N GLY A 151 -4.34 -6.61 -16.10
CA GLY A 151 -3.99 -7.98 -15.71
C GLY A 151 -2.83 -8.08 -14.72
N SER A 152 -2.20 -6.97 -14.32
CA SER A 152 -1.19 -6.96 -13.26
C SER A 152 -1.81 -7.35 -11.91
N GLN A 153 -1.00 -7.96 -11.03
CA GLN A 153 -1.47 -8.35 -9.69
C GLN A 153 -1.58 -7.12 -8.81
N ILE A 154 -2.63 -7.08 -8.00
CA ILE A 154 -2.77 -6.07 -6.96
C ILE A 154 -1.67 -6.28 -5.91
N GLU A 155 -0.86 -5.25 -5.67
CA GLU A 155 0.27 -5.32 -4.76
C GLU A 155 -0.15 -5.24 -3.27
N LYS A 156 0.70 -5.79 -2.39
CA LYS A 156 0.49 -5.69 -0.94
C LYS A 156 0.50 -4.21 -0.52
N GLY A 157 -0.56 -3.77 0.15
CA GLY A 157 -0.68 -2.38 0.62
C GLY A 157 -1.47 -1.47 -0.31
N GLU A 158 -1.84 -1.93 -1.50
CA GLU A 158 -2.77 -1.20 -2.34
C GLU A 158 -4.20 -1.23 -1.75
N VAL A 159 -4.87 -0.08 -1.82
CA VAL A 159 -6.21 0.09 -1.27
C VAL A 159 -7.28 -0.47 -2.21
N ILE A 160 -7.98 -1.50 -1.75
CA ILE A 160 -9.16 -2.03 -2.43
C ILE A 160 -10.33 -2.06 -1.46
N ALA A 161 -11.36 -1.29 -1.78
CA ALA A 161 -12.56 -1.22 -0.97
C ALA A 161 -13.81 -1.44 -1.82
N TRP A 162 -14.58 -2.44 -1.42
CA TRP A 162 -15.89 -2.77 -2.03
C TRP A 162 -16.98 -1.75 -1.70
N SER A 163 -16.76 -0.91 -0.69
CA SER A 163 -17.64 0.22 -0.36
C SER A 163 -17.06 1.48 -1.01
N LYS A 164 -17.90 2.18 -1.78
CA LYS A 164 -17.54 3.45 -2.41
C LYS A 164 -17.08 4.49 -1.38
N ASP A 165 -17.79 4.61 -0.27
CA ASP A 165 -17.44 5.57 0.80
C ASP A 165 -16.10 5.21 1.42
N LYS A 166 -15.86 3.91 1.65
CA LYS A 166 -14.59 3.43 2.19
C LYS A 166 -13.44 3.62 1.19
N TYR A 167 -13.68 3.38 -0.10
CA TYR A 167 -12.72 3.62 -1.17
C TYR A 167 -12.36 5.11 -1.28
N ASN A 168 -13.37 5.98 -1.29
CA ASN A 168 -13.17 7.43 -1.34
C ASN A 168 -12.47 7.96 -0.08
N LEU A 169 -12.85 7.47 1.10
CA LEU A 169 -12.18 7.79 2.36
C LEU A 169 -10.69 7.47 2.28
N PHE A 170 -10.33 6.30 1.76
CA PHE A 170 -8.92 5.96 1.60
C PHE A 170 -8.23 6.72 0.47
N ARG A 171 -8.90 7.00 -0.64
CA ARG A 171 -8.28 7.71 -1.77
C ARG A 171 -8.07 9.20 -1.52
N GLN A 172 -8.96 9.85 -0.75
CA GLN A 172 -8.93 11.30 -0.49
C GLN A 172 -8.33 11.64 0.88
N GLN A 173 -8.40 10.73 1.85
CA GLN A 173 -8.07 11.00 3.26
C GLN A 173 -7.30 9.82 3.89
N VAL A 174 -6.24 9.33 3.24
CA VAL A 174 -5.31 8.36 3.86
C VAL A 174 -4.87 8.84 5.26
N LYS A 175 -4.80 10.16 5.47
CA LYS A 175 -4.38 10.79 6.73
C LYS A 175 -5.43 10.77 7.86
N ASP A 176 -6.73 10.72 7.59
CA ASP A 176 -7.77 10.82 8.63
C ASP A 176 -8.48 9.48 8.92
N SER A 177 -8.20 8.44 8.13
CA SER A 177 -8.79 7.12 8.33
C SER A 177 -7.97 6.28 9.30
N PHE A 178 -8.48 6.09 10.52
CA PHE A 178 -7.85 5.20 11.51
C PHE A 178 -7.64 3.77 10.99
N VAL A 179 -8.42 3.32 9.99
CA VAL A 179 -8.24 2.00 9.37
C VAL A 179 -7.03 1.98 8.43
N ALA A 180 -6.80 3.05 7.67
CA ALA A 180 -5.61 3.20 6.83
C ALA A 180 -4.37 3.40 7.69
N ASP A 181 -4.48 4.24 8.73
CA ASP A 181 -3.42 4.52 9.68
C ASP A 181 -2.98 3.24 10.40
N CYS A 182 -3.94 2.39 10.78
CA CYS A 182 -3.66 1.04 11.28
C CYS A 182 -2.93 0.16 10.26
N ALA A 183 -3.35 0.18 8.98
CA ALA A 183 -2.72 -0.63 7.93
C ALA A 183 -1.27 -0.20 7.69
N MET A 184 -1.01 1.10 7.66
CA MET A 184 0.33 1.68 7.51
C MET A 184 1.22 1.35 8.70
N ALA A 185 0.69 1.44 9.93
CA ALA A 185 1.41 1.03 11.13
C ALA A 185 1.79 -0.46 11.07
N VAL A 186 0.88 -1.33 10.63
CA VAL A 186 1.13 -2.76 10.46
C VAL A 186 2.22 -3.02 9.41
N LEU A 187 2.14 -2.39 8.24
CA LEU A 187 3.14 -2.53 7.18
C LEU A 187 4.53 -2.09 7.64
N LYS A 188 4.64 -0.92 8.28
CA LYS A 188 5.90 -0.42 8.85
C LYS A 188 6.44 -1.32 9.97
N ALA A 189 5.55 -1.86 10.80
CA ALA A 189 5.97 -2.80 11.83
C ALA A 189 6.53 -4.08 11.20
N LEU A 190 5.88 -4.61 10.16
CA LEU A 190 6.26 -5.85 9.49
C LEU A 190 7.63 -5.81 8.81
N GLU A 191 8.08 -4.66 8.32
CA GLU A 191 9.32 -4.53 7.54
C GLU A 191 10.55 -5.14 8.22
N ASN A 192 10.64 -5.02 9.55
CA ASN A 192 11.81 -5.46 10.32
C ASN A 192 11.44 -6.26 11.58
N CYS A 193 10.19 -6.70 11.72
CA CYS A 193 9.79 -7.50 12.88
C CYS A 193 10.14 -8.97 12.69
N ILE A 194 10.78 -9.54 13.71
CA ILE A 194 11.23 -10.94 13.73
C ILE A 194 10.50 -11.78 14.79
N SER A 195 9.58 -11.19 15.54
CA SER A 195 8.76 -11.89 16.52
C SER A 195 7.48 -11.13 16.83
N LYS A 196 6.52 -11.86 17.43
CA LYS A 196 5.25 -11.32 17.91
C LYS A 196 5.48 -10.19 18.92
N GLU A 197 6.41 -10.35 19.84
CA GLU A 197 6.71 -9.38 20.90
C GLU A 197 7.21 -8.06 20.30
N LYS A 198 8.18 -8.13 19.37
CA LYS A 198 8.68 -6.95 18.67
C LYS A 198 7.60 -6.28 17.83
N PHE A 199 6.72 -7.06 17.22
CA PHE A 199 5.58 -6.52 16.46
C PHE A 199 4.63 -5.74 17.37
N ILE A 200 4.26 -6.30 18.53
CA ILE A 200 3.40 -5.62 19.51
C ILE A 200 4.07 -4.34 20.02
N GLU A 201 5.39 -4.38 20.29
CA GLU A 201 6.16 -3.22 20.73
C GLU A 201 6.16 -2.10 19.68
N LYS A 202 6.49 -2.41 18.42
CA LYS A 202 6.47 -1.43 17.32
C LYS A 202 5.08 -0.86 17.08
N MET A 203 4.06 -1.70 17.08
CA MET A 203 2.68 -1.23 16.95
C MET A 203 2.30 -0.28 18.08
N LYS A 204 2.74 -0.55 19.31
CA LYS A 204 2.53 0.35 20.46
C LYS A 204 3.24 1.69 20.26
N GLN A 205 4.46 1.71 19.70
CA GLN A 205 5.18 2.93 19.33
C GLN A 205 4.41 3.75 18.28
N PHE A 206 3.72 3.07 17.35
CA PHE A 206 2.82 3.69 16.38
C PHE A 206 1.44 4.04 16.96
N GLY A 207 1.21 3.93 18.27
CA GLY A 207 -0.04 4.30 18.93
C GLY A 207 -1.13 3.22 18.91
N TRP A 208 -0.79 1.98 18.56
CA TRP A 208 -1.72 0.86 18.43
C TRP A 208 -1.45 -0.24 19.45
N ASN A 209 -2.44 -0.53 20.29
CA ASN A 209 -2.44 -1.70 21.14
C ASN A 209 -2.91 -2.93 20.35
N VAL A 210 -2.14 -4.01 20.40
CA VAL A 210 -2.42 -5.25 19.68
C VAL A 210 -2.97 -6.30 20.63
N ASN A 211 -4.23 -6.69 20.45
CA ASN A 211 -4.84 -7.80 21.15
C ASN A 211 -4.68 -9.08 20.33
N TRP A 212 -3.62 -9.83 20.64
CA TRP A 212 -3.27 -11.10 20.01
C TRP A 212 -3.29 -12.24 21.04
N THR A 213 -4.44 -12.93 21.12
CA THR A 213 -4.67 -14.02 22.08
C THR A 213 -5.00 -15.33 21.38
N GLU A 214 -4.57 -16.46 21.94
CA GLU A 214 -4.89 -17.78 21.34
C GLU A 214 -6.36 -18.16 21.42
N LYS A 215 -7.08 -17.62 22.40
CA LYS A 215 -8.51 -17.86 22.59
C LYS A 215 -9.39 -17.26 21.47
N ARG A 216 -8.85 -16.35 20.64
CA ARG A 216 -9.62 -15.65 19.60
C ARG A 216 -8.99 -15.89 18.23
N LYS A 217 -9.85 -16.07 17.23
CA LYS A 217 -9.45 -16.25 15.82
C LYS A 217 -8.74 -15.02 15.24
N HIS A 218 -9.21 -13.84 15.59
CA HIS A 218 -8.81 -12.57 14.96
C HIS A 218 -7.97 -11.71 15.90
N ILE A 219 -6.90 -11.13 15.37
CA ILE A 219 -6.12 -10.08 16.03
C ILE A 219 -6.91 -8.77 15.95
N THR A 220 -6.95 -8.02 17.05
CA THR A 220 -7.61 -6.71 17.10
C THR A 220 -6.60 -5.63 17.46
N PHE A 221 -6.51 -4.60 16.64
CA PHE A 221 -5.72 -3.40 16.84
C PHE A 221 -6.61 -2.31 17.42
N GLN A 222 -6.15 -1.61 18.45
CA GLN A 222 -6.89 -0.52 19.11
C GLN A 222 -6.01 0.71 19.22
N ASN A 223 -6.48 1.86 18.71
CA ASN A 223 -5.75 3.12 18.85
C ASN A 223 -5.97 3.76 20.24
N GLN A 224 -5.29 4.87 20.50
CA GLN A 224 -5.40 5.62 21.77
C GLN A 224 -6.81 6.15 22.02
N ASP A 225 -7.56 6.53 20.98
CA ASP A 225 -8.96 6.96 21.08
C ASP A 225 -9.96 5.81 21.36
N GLY A 226 -9.49 4.57 21.43
CA GLY A 226 -10.30 3.38 21.65
C GLY A 226 -10.99 2.81 20.41
N LYS A 227 -10.72 3.34 19.21
CA LYS A 227 -11.19 2.79 17.93
C LYS A 227 -10.49 1.46 17.65
N LYS A 228 -11.26 0.48 17.17
CA LYS A 228 -10.80 -0.91 16.99
C LYS A 228 -10.85 -1.35 15.54
N VAL A 229 -9.80 -2.01 15.07
CA VAL A 229 -9.68 -2.59 13.73
C VAL A 229 -9.29 -4.07 13.88
N ARG A 230 -9.96 -4.97 13.16
CA ARG A 230 -9.59 -6.39 13.12
C ARG A 230 -8.67 -6.68 11.95
N ASP A 231 -7.76 -7.64 12.13
CA ASP A 231 -6.91 -8.20 11.08
C ASP A 231 -7.68 -8.52 9.79
N SER A 232 -8.79 -9.24 9.90
CA SER A 232 -9.64 -9.65 8.78
C SER A 232 -10.28 -8.49 8.01
N ASN A 233 -10.45 -7.32 8.63
CA ASN A 233 -10.88 -6.13 7.93
C ASN A 233 -9.73 -5.57 7.09
N LEU A 234 -8.53 -5.48 7.67
CA LEU A 234 -7.33 -5.02 6.95
C LEU A 234 -6.99 -5.97 5.80
N SER A 235 -7.01 -7.28 6.02
CA SER A 235 -6.75 -8.28 4.97
C SER A 235 -7.67 -8.15 3.77
N LYS A 236 -8.96 -7.87 4.01
CA LYS A 236 -9.94 -7.67 2.93
C LYS A 236 -9.80 -6.33 2.21
N THR A 237 -9.17 -5.35 2.86
CA THR A 237 -9.15 -3.95 2.39
C THR A 237 -7.83 -3.58 1.73
N PHE A 238 -6.72 -4.14 2.20
CA PHE A 238 -5.36 -3.81 1.74
C PHE A 238 -4.60 -5.03 1.24
N HIS A 239 -5.28 -6.18 1.08
CA HIS A 239 -4.69 -7.44 0.63
C HIS A 239 -3.49 -7.90 1.48
N LEU A 240 -3.50 -7.57 2.77
CA LEU A 240 -2.46 -7.94 3.73
C LEU A 240 -2.78 -9.29 4.36
N ASP A 241 -1.91 -10.28 4.19
CA ASP A 241 -1.97 -11.50 5.01
C ASP A 241 -1.37 -11.23 6.39
N ILE A 242 -2.24 -10.76 7.27
CA ILE A 242 -1.92 -10.46 8.67
C ILE A 242 -2.73 -11.34 9.61
N SER A 243 -3.11 -12.52 9.12
CA SER A 243 -3.55 -13.60 9.99
C SER A 243 -2.42 -13.98 10.95
N LYS A 244 -2.74 -14.66 12.05
CA LYS A 244 -1.69 -15.11 12.99
C LYS A 244 -0.59 -15.91 12.28
N GLU A 245 -1.00 -16.85 11.43
CA GLU A 245 -0.12 -17.68 10.61
C GLU A 245 0.67 -16.82 9.60
N GLY A 246 -0.02 -15.91 8.89
CA GLY A 246 0.63 -14.99 7.95
C GLY A 246 1.72 -14.14 8.61
N LEU A 247 1.43 -13.58 9.79
CA LEU A 247 2.40 -12.80 10.56
C LEU A 247 3.56 -13.65 11.06
N GLU A 248 3.31 -14.88 11.54
CA GLU A 248 4.38 -15.80 11.95
C GLU A 248 5.30 -16.17 10.78
N ASN A 249 4.74 -16.39 9.59
CA ASN A 249 5.51 -16.64 8.38
C ASN A 249 6.37 -15.45 7.98
N GLU A 250 5.84 -14.22 8.02
CA GLU A 250 6.62 -12.99 7.77
C GLU A 250 7.76 -12.83 8.79
N PHE A 251 7.51 -13.10 10.08
CA PHE A 251 8.54 -13.05 11.12
C PHE A 251 9.65 -14.09 10.89
N ASN A 252 9.29 -15.30 10.47
CA ASN A 252 10.24 -16.34 10.08
C ASN A 252 11.12 -15.89 8.90
N GLY A 253 10.50 -15.33 7.85
CA GLY A 253 11.22 -14.80 6.69
C GLY A 253 12.19 -13.68 7.08
N ASN A 254 11.77 -12.77 7.96
CA ASN A 254 12.62 -11.68 8.44
C ASN A 254 13.78 -12.17 9.32
N ARG A 255 13.58 -13.22 10.14
CA ARG A 255 14.67 -13.86 10.90
C ARG A 255 15.75 -14.39 9.95
N GLU A 256 15.33 -15.10 8.90
CA GLU A 256 16.27 -15.68 7.96
C GLU A 256 17.05 -14.62 7.19
N LYS A 257 16.36 -13.57 6.69
CA LYS A 257 17.01 -12.41 6.05
C LYS A 257 18.03 -11.74 6.98
N SER A 258 17.68 -11.58 8.26
CA SER A 258 18.58 -10.97 9.25
C SER A 258 19.82 -11.83 9.53
N ARG A 259 19.67 -13.17 9.56
CA ARG A 259 20.80 -14.11 9.71
C ARG A 259 21.73 -14.08 8.51
N VAL A 260 21.18 -14.13 7.30
CA VAL A 260 21.97 -14.06 6.06
C VAL A 260 22.73 -12.74 5.94
N ALA A 261 22.11 -11.62 6.33
CA ALA A 261 22.77 -10.32 6.35
C ALA A 261 23.95 -10.31 7.36
N PHE A 262 23.71 -10.84 8.57
CA PHE A 262 24.75 -10.96 9.59
C PHE A 262 25.92 -11.87 9.17
N ASP A 263 25.63 -13.01 8.53
CA ASP A 263 26.66 -13.94 8.05
C ASP A 263 27.50 -13.34 6.91
N ARG A 264 26.89 -12.53 6.03
CA ARG A 264 27.61 -11.77 4.99
C ARG A 264 28.54 -10.72 5.60
N ASP A 265 28.05 -9.95 6.56
CA ASP A 265 28.85 -8.92 7.23
C ASP A 265 30.00 -9.55 8.04
N SER A 266 29.75 -10.67 8.72
CA SER A 266 30.78 -11.41 9.47
C SER A 266 31.86 -11.98 8.55
N ARG A 267 31.49 -12.51 7.37
CA ARG A 267 32.46 -13.00 6.37
C ARG A 267 33.30 -11.88 5.79
N ALA A 268 32.70 -10.73 5.48
CA ALA A 268 33.42 -9.56 5.01
C ALA A 268 34.42 -9.03 6.07
N ASP A 269 34.01 -9.02 7.36
CA ASP A 269 34.90 -8.65 8.47
C ASP A 269 36.05 -9.66 8.67
N GLU A 270 35.82 -10.95 8.43
CA GLU A 270 36.84 -12.00 8.51
C GLU A 270 37.82 -11.97 7.33
N GLU A 271 37.33 -11.76 6.11
CA GLU A 271 38.13 -11.55 4.91
C GLU A 271 39.03 -10.31 5.07
N LEU A 272 38.49 -9.21 5.58
CA LEU A 272 39.26 -7.99 5.84
C LEU A 272 40.34 -8.22 6.91
N ARG A 273 40.05 -8.97 7.98
CA ARG A 273 41.04 -9.34 9.00
C ARG A 273 42.15 -10.23 8.44
N ASN A 274 41.80 -11.18 7.57
CA ASN A 274 42.78 -12.07 6.94
C ASN A 274 43.68 -11.28 5.97
N TYR A 275 43.11 -10.36 5.19
CA TYR A 275 43.88 -9.44 4.34
C TYR A 275 44.92 -8.63 5.14
N TYR A 276 44.51 -8.04 6.27
CA TYR A 276 45.47 -7.32 7.12
C TYR A 276 46.51 -8.23 7.78
N ARG A 277 46.15 -9.47 8.12
CA ARG A 277 47.11 -10.45 8.68
C ARG A 277 48.16 -10.85 7.64
N GLU A 278 47.74 -11.08 6.39
CA GLU A 278 48.65 -11.39 5.28
C GLU A 278 49.57 -10.20 4.95
N LEU A 279 49.02 -8.98 4.98
CA LEU A 279 49.81 -7.76 4.80
C LEU A 279 50.84 -7.57 5.93
N ASP A 280 50.46 -7.77 7.19
CA ASP A 280 51.36 -7.70 8.34
C ASP A 280 52.48 -8.75 8.27
N ALA A 281 52.15 -9.97 7.80
CA ALA A 281 53.14 -11.03 7.59
C ALA A 281 54.14 -10.66 6.47
N ALA A 282 53.66 -10.12 5.35
CA ALA A 282 54.52 -9.66 4.26
C ALA A 282 55.43 -8.48 4.68
N ILE A 283 54.92 -7.57 5.51
CA ILE A 283 55.72 -6.47 6.10
C ILE A 283 56.76 -7.03 7.08
N ALA A 284 56.40 -8.03 7.89
CA ALA A 284 57.32 -8.69 8.82
C ALA A 284 58.43 -9.46 8.08
N ASP A 285 58.10 -10.17 7.01
CA ASP A 285 59.08 -10.87 6.15
C ASP A 285 60.01 -9.87 5.45
N ALA A 286 59.47 -8.76 4.92
CA ALA A 286 60.30 -7.69 4.36
C ALA A 286 61.25 -7.07 5.40
N ARG A 287 60.80 -6.94 6.66
CA ARG A 287 61.62 -6.48 7.78
C ARG A 287 62.66 -7.54 8.25
N GLY A 288 62.31 -8.82 8.22
CA GLY A 288 63.22 -9.92 8.53
C GLY A 288 64.33 -10.09 7.49
N ILE A 289 64.03 -9.81 6.21
CA ILE A 289 65.01 -9.76 5.12
C ILE A 289 65.99 -8.58 5.33
N THR A 290 65.53 -7.44 5.87
CA THR A 290 66.43 -6.33 6.22
C THR A 290 67.31 -6.60 7.45
N ASP A 291 66.87 -7.41 8.42
CA ASP A 291 67.66 -7.75 9.62
C ASP A 291 68.73 -8.83 9.35
N GLN A 292 68.49 -9.75 8.40
CA GLN A 292 69.52 -10.68 7.93
C GLN A 292 70.60 -9.99 7.07
N ALA A 293 70.28 -8.87 6.41
CA ALA A 293 71.25 -8.08 5.66
C ALA A 293 72.15 -7.19 6.55
N GLN A 294 71.81 -7.02 7.85
CA GLN A 294 72.61 -6.24 8.81
C GLN A 294 73.37 -7.09 9.84
N SER A 295 73.25 -8.41 9.82
CA SER A 295 73.93 -9.30 10.78
C SER A 295 74.65 -10.47 10.11
N GLY A 296 75.71 -10.18 9.35
CA GLY A 296 76.73 -11.19 9.09
C GLY A 296 77.64 -10.96 7.91
N GLU A 297 78.72 -10.17 8.08
CA GLU A 297 80.04 -10.59 7.62
C GLU A 297 81.11 -10.14 8.62
N GLY A 298 81.57 -11.13 9.41
CA GLY A 298 82.79 -11.11 10.19
C GLY A 298 83.47 -12.48 10.06
N TYR A 299 84.24 -12.63 8.97
CA TYR A 299 85.41 -13.51 8.84
C TYR A 299 85.25 -15.06 8.93
N SER A 300 85.49 -15.73 7.80
CA SER A 300 86.47 -16.82 7.60
C SER A 300 85.97 -18.15 7.01
N ARG A 301 86.55 -18.44 5.83
CA ARG A 301 87.09 -19.71 5.31
C ARG A 301 86.15 -20.80 4.76
N THR A 302 86.33 -21.02 3.43
CA THR A 302 86.46 -22.30 2.70
C THR A 302 85.24 -23.23 2.72
N GLU A 303 84.64 -23.68 1.62
CA GLU A 303 85.15 -24.15 0.32
C GLU A 303 83.98 -24.05 -0.69
N PHE A 304 84.25 -23.63 -1.93
CA PHE A 304 83.28 -23.75 -3.02
C PHE A 304 83.91 -24.45 -4.21
N ARG A 305 83.35 -25.61 -4.56
CA ARG A 305 83.59 -26.31 -5.82
C ARG A 305 82.40 -26.03 -6.74
N GLU A 306 82.65 -25.12 -7.66
CA GLU A 306 82.23 -25.06 -9.07
C GLU A 306 81.02 -25.93 -9.50
N SER A 307 79.93 -25.30 -9.95
CA SER A 307 79.51 -25.36 -11.36
C SER A 307 78.30 -24.46 -11.67
N GLU A 308 78.49 -23.68 -12.75
CA GLU A 308 77.53 -23.20 -13.76
C GLU A 308 76.40 -22.26 -13.31
N ARG A 309 76.59 -20.93 -13.46
CA ARG A 309 76.21 -20.12 -14.66
C ARG A 309 74.73 -20.32 -15.00
N VAL A 310 73.89 -19.28 -14.93
CA VAL A 310 73.83 -18.26 -15.99
C VAL A 310 73.64 -16.83 -15.43
N HIS A 311 74.49 -15.94 -15.96
CA HIS A 311 74.41 -14.48 -16.02
C HIS A 311 72.99 -13.95 -16.28
N ALA A 312 72.58 -12.72 -16.01
CA ALA A 312 73.09 -11.55 -15.33
C ALA A 312 72.13 -10.44 -15.79
N ASN A 313 71.63 -9.63 -14.87
CA ASN A 313 71.73 -8.17 -14.92
C ASN A 313 70.92 -7.62 -13.75
N THR A 314 71.57 -7.63 -12.60
CA THR A 314 71.35 -6.67 -11.53
C THR A 314 71.71 -5.28 -12.08
N GLU A 315 70.70 -4.53 -12.51
CA GLU A 315 70.79 -3.08 -12.35
C GLU A 315 70.69 -2.80 -10.85
N LYS A 316 71.69 -2.10 -10.32
CA LYS A 316 71.74 -1.61 -8.95
C LYS A 316 70.55 -0.67 -8.75
N ALA A 317 69.43 -1.20 -8.26
CA ALA A 317 68.38 -0.40 -7.69
C ALA A 317 68.86 0.08 -6.31
N ASP A 318 68.99 1.39 -6.17
CA ASP A 318 69.32 2.09 -4.93
C ASP A 318 68.65 1.44 -3.71
N THR A 319 69.45 0.97 -2.76
CA THR A 319 68.96 0.44 -1.47
C THR A 319 68.16 1.48 -0.66
N ASP A 320 68.25 2.76 -1.04
CA ASP A 320 67.43 3.86 -0.53
C ASP A 320 66.04 3.95 -1.20
N THR A 321 65.93 3.61 -2.49
CA THR A 321 64.65 3.64 -3.23
C THR A 321 63.71 2.52 -2.81
N GLY A 322 64.24 1.30 -2.64
CA GLY A 322 63.46 0.16 -2.14
C GLY A 322 63.00 0.34 -0.68
N ARG A 323 63.81 1.01 0.15
CA ARG A 323 63.44 1.36 1.53
C ARG A 323 62.35 2.43 1.58
N ARG A 324 62.44 3.47 0.75
CA ARG A 324 61.40 4.50 0.59
C ARG A 324 60.10 3.93 0.02
N GLU A 325 60.16 3.02 -0.95
CA GLU A 325 58.97 2.34 -1.48
C GLU A 325 58.30 1.47 -0.41
N THR A 326 59.10 0.78 0.42
CA THR A 326 58.57 -0.01 1.54
C THR A 326 57.98 0.87 2.65
N GLU A 327 58.63 1.99 2.98
CA GLU A 327 58.13 2.98 3.95
C GLU A 327 56.87 3.71 3.45
N ASP A 328 56.78 4.00 2.15
CA ASP A 328 55.59 4.60 1.53
C ASP A 328 54.41 3.62 1.47
N LEU A 329 54.64 2.34 1.22
CA LEU A 329 53.61 1.30 1.30
C LEU A 329 53.09 1.13 2.73
N ILE A 330 53.97 1.13 3.73
CA ILE A 330 53.58 1.09 5.16
C ILE A 330 52.75 2.34 5.51
N ARG A 331 53.18 3.52 5.04
CA ARG A 331 52.47 4.78 5.28
C ARG A 331 51.10 4.82 4.61
N GLN A 332 50.98 4.32 3.38
CA GLN A 332 49.70 4.22 2.67
C GLN A 332 48.75 3.23 3.36
N ALA A 333 49.27 2.10 3.87
CA ALA A 333 48.49 1.13 4.65
C ALA A 333 47.98 1.74 5.98
N GLU A 334 48.80 2.51 6.68
CA GLU A 334 48.40 3.23 7.91
C GLU A 334 47.35 4.32 7.63
N ILE A 335 47.47 5.05 6.52
CA ILE A 335 46.48 6.05 6.08
C ILE A 335 45.15 5.38 5.72
N ALA A 336 45.18 4.24 5.02
CA ALA A 336 43.98 3.47 4.69
C ALA A 336 43.29 2.94 5.95
N ARG A 337 44.06 2.44 6.93
CA ARG A 337 43.55 1.98 8.23
C ARG A 337 42.90 3.13 9.02
N ARG A 338 43.55 4.29 9.10
CA ARG A 338 42.97 5.49 9.75
C ARG A 338 41.71 5.98 9.05
N SER A 339 41.68 5.97 7.72
CA SER A 339 40.52 6.40 6.93
C SER A 339 39.33 5.46 7.11
N SER A 340 39.59 4.14 7.21
CA SER A 340 38.56 3.14 7.52
C SER A 340 38.01 3.28 8.96
N GLU A 341 38.88 3.50 9.95
CA GLU A 341 38.44 3.78 11.33
C GLU A 341 37.66 5.10 11.46
N ILE A 342 38.04 6.13 10.70
CA ILE A 342 37.31 7.40 10.62
C ILE A 342 35.93 7.18 9.99
N ASN A 343 35.83 6.42 8.89
CA ASN A 343 34.53 6.06 8.29
C ASN A 343 33.66 5.23 9.25
N ARG A 344 34.25 4.31 10.02
CA ARG A 344 33.55 3.54 11.06
C ARG A 344 33.05 4.41 12.22
N ARG A 345 33.81 5.44 12.61
CA ARG A 345 33.38 6.43 13.62
C ARG A 345 32.33 7.40 13.06
N ASN A 346 32.45 7.81 11.80
CA ASN A 346 31.49 8.69 11.14
C ASN A 346 30.14 7.97 10.96
N SER A 347 30.12 6.70 10.53
CA SER A 347 28.85 5.95 10.43
C SER A 347 28.19 5.70 11.79
N ALA A 348 28.96 5.56 12.87
CA ALA A 348 28.44 5.49 14.23
C ALA A 348 27.94 6.85 14.74
N SER A 349 28.60 7.94 14.34
CA SER A 349 28.20 9.32 14.65
C SER A 349 26.95 9.74 13.88
N ASP A 350 26.85 9.39 12.59
CA ASP A 350 25.68 9.65 11.75
C ASP A 350 24.44 8.92 12.27
N ASN A 351 24.61 7.67 12.72
CA ASN A 351 23.54 6.95 13.43
C ASN A 351 23.14 7.62 14.76
N ARG A 352 24.07 8.28 15.45
CA ARG A 352 23.79 9.04 16.68
C ARG A 352 23.10 10.37 16.37
N ILE A 353 23.48 11.06 15.29
CA ILE A 353 22.86 12.29 14.82
C ILE A 353 21.42 12.01 14.36
N VAL A 354 21.19 10.94 13.60
CA VAL A 354 19.84 10.51 13.19
C VAL A 354 18.98 10.17 14.41
N ARG A 355 19.50 9.41 15.38
CA ARG A 355 18.77 9.11 16.62
C ARG A 355 18.48 10.35 17.47
N ASN A 356 19.41 11.29 17.54
CA ASN A 356 19.20 12.56 18.25
C ASN A 356 18.18 13.44 17.53
N ALA A 357 18.22 13.53 16.20
CA ALA A 357 17.24 14.26 15.40
C ALA A 357 15.83 13.64 15.49
N GLU A 358 15.73 12.31 15.54
CA GLU A 358 14.48 11.60 15.81
C GLU A 358 13.97 11.89 17.23
N ALA A 359 14.84 11.86 18.24
CA ALA A 359 14.49 12.18 19.62
C ALA A 359 14.04 13.66 19.79
N GLU A 360 14.71 14.60 19.14
CA GLU A 360 14.32 16.02 19.12
C GLU A 360 13.00 16.24 18.36
N SER A 361 12.79 15.53 17.25
CA SER A 361 11.53 15.57 16.51
C SER A 361 10.37 14.98 17.34
N ILE A 362 10.61 13.92 18.12
CA ILE A 362 9.63 13.33 19.03
C ILE A 362 9.31 14.30 20.17
N ALA A 363 10.33 14.88 20.81
CA ALA A 363 10.15 15.86 21.89
C ALA A 363 9.41 17.12 21.41
N SER A 364 9.73 17.64 20.21
CA SER A 364 9.01 18.76 19.59
C SER A 364 7.56 18.42 19.26
N ALA A 365 7.28 17.18 18.84
CA ALA A 365 5.92 16.72 18.61
C ALA A 365 5.13 16.53 19.92
N GLU A 366 5.78 16.07 20.99
CA GLU A 366 5.18 15.98 22.33
C GLU A 366 4.87 17.36 22.91
N GLN A 367 5.78 18.32 22.74
CA GLN A 367 5.56 19.69 23.20
C GLN A 367 4.39 20.35 22.46
N ARG A 368 4.31 20.21 21.13
CA ARG A 368 3.16 20.71 20.35
C ARG A 368 1.84 20.08 20.78
N ARG A 369 1.83 18.77 21.08
CA ARG A 369 0.63 18.10 21.62
C ARG A 369 0.24 18.64 23.00
N SER A 370 1.22 18.93 23.86
CA SER A 370 0.97 19.54 25.17
C SER A 370 0.38 20.94 25.04
N GLU A 371 0.96 21.78 24.16
CA GLU A 371 0.48 23.14 23.88
C GLU A 371 -0.94 23.15 23.28
N GLU A 372 -1.23 22.22 22.34
CA GLU A 372 -2.58 22.03 21.80
C GLU A 372 -3.57 21.62 22.89
N GLN A 373 -3.17 20.74 23.80
CA GLN A 373 -4.01 20.28 24.89
C GLN A 373 -4.31 21.38 25.91
N GLU A 374 -3.31 22.20 26.27
CA GLU A 374 -3.51 23.39 27.10
C GLU A 374 -4.46 24.40 26.43
N TRP A 375 -4.31 24.62 25.12
CA TRP A 375 -5.20 25.49 24.36
C TRP A 375 -6.65 24.98 24.37
N PHE A 376 -6.87 23.68 24.20
CA PHE A 376 -8.20 23.07 24.30
C PHE A 376 -8.82 23.22 25.69
N GLU A 377 -8.04 23.03 26.75
CA GLU A 377 -8.50 23.22 28.13
C GLU A 377 -8.84 24.68 28.44
N GLU A 378 -8.09 25.63 27.88
CA GLU A 378 -8.37 27.05 28.03
C GLU A 378 -9.66 27.45 27.30
N GLN A 379 -9.90 26.91 26.09
CA GLN A 379 -11.14 27.12 25.35
C GLN A 379 -12.36 26.56 26.11
N GLU A 380 -12.25 25.39 26.72
CA GLU A 380 -13.31 24.81 27.55
C GLU A 380 -13.56 25.64 28.82
N ARG A 381 -12.51 26.13 29.49
CA ARG A 381 -12.64 27.06 30.63
C ARG A 381 -13.36 28.35 30.22
N ALA A 382 -13.02 28.93 29.08
CA ALA A 382 -13.67 30.14 28.55
C ALA A 382 -15.16 29.88 28.21
N ARG A 383 -15.48 28.72 27.64
CA ARG A 383 -16.87 28.31 27.37
C ARG A 383 -17.67 28.09 28.65
N ALA A 384 -17.08 27.46 29.67
CA ALA A 384 -17.70 27.27 30.97
C ALA A 384 -17.98 28.60 31.67
N ALA A 385 -17.04 29.55 31.62
CA ALA A 385 -17.22 30.90 32.16
C ALA A 385 -18.36 31.67 31.46
N ARG A 386 -18.45 31.58 30.12
CA ARG A 386 -19.55 32.19 29.33
C ARG A 386 -20.91 31.59 29.70
N ARG A 387 -21.00 30.26 29.88
CA ARG A 387 -22.23 29.59 30.36
C ARG A 387 -22.64 30.06 31.75
N ARG A 388 -21.66 30.27 32.64
CA ARG A 388 -21.89 30.73 34.02
C ARG A 388 -22.37 32.18 34.07
N ASN A 389 -21.82 33.06 33.23
CA ASN A 389 -22.30 34.44 33.10
C ASN A 389 -23.70 34.51 32.48
N LYS A 390 -24.01 33.67 31.48
CA LYS A 390 -25.34 33.63 30.87
C LYS A 390 -26.45 33.22 31.85
N ARG A 391 -26.13 32.33 32.81
CA ARG A 391 -27.04 31.94 33.91
C ARG A 391 -27.23 33.01 34.98
N ARG A 392 -26.33 34.00 35.09
CA ARG A 392 -26.47 35.13 36.04
C ARG A 392 -27.23 36.32 35.47
N SER A 393 -27.50 36.33 34.16
CA SER A 393 -28.15 37.42 33.42
C SER A 393 -29.58 37.11 32.97
N GLU A 394 -30.16 35.98 33.39
CA GLU A 394 -31.59 35.72 33.19
C GLU A 394 -32.38 36.43 34.31
N PRO A 395 -33.38 37.27 33.99
CA PRO A 395 -34.23 37.89 35.01
C PRO A 395 -35.08 36.81 35.69
N GLU A 396 -35.08 36.81 37.02
CA GLU A 396 -36.06 36.05 37.81
C GLU A 396 -37.46 36.54 37.44
N LEU A 397 -38.28 35.62 36.90
CA LEU A 397 -39.71 35.79 36.68
C LEU A 397 -40.48 35.06 37.77
#